data_AF-A0A2V7WGQ6-F1
#
_entry.id   AF-A0A2V7WGQ6-F1
#
_cell.length_a   1.000
_cell.length_b   1.000
_cell.length_c   1.000
_cell.angle_alpha   90.00
_cell.angle_beta   90.00
_cell.angle_gamma   90.00
#
_symmetry.space_group_name_H-M   'P 1'
#
loop_
_entity.id
_entity.type
_entity.pdbx_description
1 polymer ?
#
loop_
_entity_poly.entity_id
_entity_poly.type
_entity_poly.pdbx_seq_one_letter_code
_entity_poly.pdbx_strand_id
1 'polypeptide(L)'
;YQEKAIDFKSFQEKATRDLDQAQKKELANLEQRVFPIITQLGKERGYTLIFNKFQSGLVFADDAADITDDVLKRFNTTVAVPPASAAKSAPPAAAAPAPTKAPPKKPS
;
A
#
# COMPACT_ATOMS: atom_id res chain seq x y z
N TYR A 1 11.53 12.08 39.04
CA TYR A 1 11.74 12.43 37.61
C TYR A 1 12.12 11.21 36.76
N GLN A 2 12.98 10.30 37.22
CA GLN A 2 13.36 9.10 36.46
C GLN A 2 12.18 8.15 36.15
N GLU A 3 11.29 7.88 37.10
CA GLU A 3 10.13 7.00 36.88
C GLU A 3 9.22 7.49 35.74
N LYS A 4 8.98 8.80 35.67
CA LYS A 4 8.13 9.41 34.63
C LYS A 4 8.74 9.26 33.22
N ALA A 5 10.06 9.28 33.11
CA ALA A 5 10.76 9.08 31.84
C ALA A 5 10.75 7.61 31.40
N ILE A 6 10.85 6.67 32.36
CA ILE A 6 10.76 5.23 32.09
C ILE A 6 9.34 4.87 31.65
N ASP A 7 8.32 5.36 32.36
CA ASP A 7 6.91 5.12 32.03
C ASP A 7 6.55 5.65 30.64
N PHE A 8 6.99 6.87 30.31
CA PHE A 8 6.79 7.44 28.97
C PHE A 8 7.49 6.63 27.86
N LYS A 9 8.69 6.10 28.13
CA LYS A 9 9.39 5.23 27.18
C LYS A 9 8.66 3.90 27.01
N SER A 10 8.25 3.25 28.10
CA SER A 10 7.49 1.99 28.05
C SER A 10 6.13 2.15 27.38
N PHE A 11 5.46 3.29 27.56
CA PHE A 11 4.23 3.61 26.86
C PHE A 11 4.44 3.68 25.34
N GLN A 12 5.48 4.40 24.88
CA GLN A 12 5.82 4.47 23.45
C GLN A 12 6.16 3.10 22.88
N GLU A 13 6.98 2.31 23.57
CA GLU A 13 7.36 0.96 23.11
C GLU A 13 6.14 0.04 22.99
N LYS A 14 5.20 0.10 23.95
CA LYS A 14 3.93 -0.63 23.88
C LYS A 14 3.09 -0.17 22.70
N ALA A 15 2.90 1.13 22.53
CA ALA A 15 2.12 1.68 21.42
C ALA A 15 2.67 1.23 20.06
N THR A 16 3.99 1.28 19.86
CA THR A 16 4.63 0.79 18.63
C THR A 16 4.39 -0.71 18.43
N ARG A 17 4.57 -1.52 19.48
CA ARG A 17 4.34 -2.98 19.39
C ARG A 17 2.89 -3.32 19.06
N ASP A 18 1.94 -2.63 19.68
CA ASP A 18 0.51 -2.87 19.47
C ASP A 18 0.12 -2.52 18.03
N LEU A 19 0.68 -1.43 17.47
CA LEU A 19 0.50 -1.07 16.06
C LEU A 19 1.07 -2.13 15.12
N ASP A 20 2.31 -2.58 15.37
CA ASP A 20 2.94 -3.64 14.56
C ASP A 20 2.15 -4.94 14.60
N GLN A 21 1.61 -5.31 15.78
CA GLN A 21 0.79 -6.49 15.96
C GLN A 21 -0.55 -6.36 15.22
N ALA A 22 -1.20 -5.21 15.31
CA ALA A 22 -2.44 -4.94 14.59
C ALA A 22 -2.21 -5.02 13.08
N GLN A 23 -1.15 -4.40 12.57
CA GLN A 23 -0.78 -4.46 11.15
C GLN A 23 -0.57 -5.92 10.69
N LYS A 24 0.24 -6.70 11.42
CA LYS A 24 0.48 -8.12 11.09
C LYS A 24 -0.81 -8.94 11.09
N LYS A 25 -1.69 -8.70 12.05
CA LYS A 25 -2.97 -9.40 12.16
C LYS A 25 -3.86 -9.10 10.95
N GLU A 26 -3.97 -7.83 10.56
CA GLU A 26 -4.78 -7.45 9.39
C GLU A 26 -4.19 -7.99 8.08
N LEU A 27 -2.87 -7.98 7.92
CA LEU A 27 -2.22 -8.63 6.77
C LEU A 27 -2.50 -10.14 6.74
N ALA A 28 -2.40 -10.84 7.87
CA ALA A 28 -2.69 -12.28 7.93
C ALA A 28 -4.16 -12.58 7.58
N ASN A 29 -5.10 -11.76 8.08
CA ASN A 29 -6.52 -11.88 7.72
C ASN A 29 -6.74 -11.64 6.22
N LEU A 30 -6.04 -10.68 5.63
CA LEU A 30 -6.09 -10.42 4.19
C LEU A 30 -5.56 -11.63 3.41
N GLU A 31 -4.39 -12.17 3.78
CA GLU A 31 -3.81 -13.35 3.15
C GLU A 31 -4.76 -14.54 3.17
N GLN A 32 -5.41 -14.81 4.30
CA GLN A 32 -6.42 -15.88 4.43
C GLN A 32 -7.58 -15.74 3.43
N ARG A 33 -7.95 -14.51 3.07
CA ARG A 33 -9.02 -14.23 2.11
C ARG A 33 -8.54 -14.27 0.66
N VAL A 34 -7.29 -13.88 0.41
CA VAL A 34 -6.71 -13.83 -0.94
C VAL A 34 -6.21 -15.20 -1.41
N PHE A 35 -5.65 -16.02 -0.53
CA PHE A 35 -5.11 -17.33 -0.87
C PHE A 35 -6.08 -18.28 -1.60
N PRO A 36 -7.37 -18.42 -1.19
CA PRO A 36 -8.32 -19.24 -1.93
C PRO A 36 -8.60 -18.71 -3.34
N ILE A 37 -8.57 -17.38 -3.53
CA ILE A 37 -8.75 -16.74 -4.84
C ILE A 37 -7.59 -17.09 -5.76
N ILE A 38 -6.36 -16.97 -5.27
CA ILE A 38 -5.14 -17.36 -6.01
C ILE A 38 -5.21 -18.84 -6.41
N THR A 39 -5.57 -19.71 -5.46
CA THR A 39 -5.67 -21.16 -5.69
C THR A 39 -6.73 -21.49 -6.74
N GLN A 40 -7.89 -20.85 -6.67
CA GLN A 40 -8.97 -21.06 -7.63
C GLN A 40 -8.55 -20.58 -9.03
N LEU A 41 -7.94 -19.40 -9.12
CA LEU A 41 -7.44 -18.86 -10.39
C LEU A 41 -6.36 -19.77 -11.00
N GLY A 42 -5.46 -20.29 -10.16
CA GLY A 42 -4.44 -21.26 -10.57
C GLY A 42 -5.03 -22.52 -11.17
N LYS A 43 -6.07 -23.09 -10.55
CA LYS A 43 -6.77 -24.27 -11.09
C LYS A 43 -7.51 -23.96 -12.39
N GLU A 44 -8.24 -22.85 -12.45
CA GLU A 44 -9.01 -22.45 -13.63
C GLU A 44 -8.15 -22.19 -14.86
N ARG A 45 -6.94 -21.63 -14.66
CA ARG A 45 -6.01 -21.31 -15.74
C ARG A 45 -4.93 -22.38 -15.99
N GLY A 46 -4.96 -23.46 -15.22
CA GLY A 46 -4.00 -24.57 -15.36
C GLY A 46 -2.57 -24.21 -14.94
N TYR A 47 -2.40 -23.28 -13.99
CA TYR A 47 -1.08 -22.95 -13.45
C TYR A 47 -0.56 -24.05 -12.53
N THR A 48 0.66 -24.49 -12.77
CA THR A 48 1.34 -25.47 -11.93
C THR A 48 1.89 -24.84 -10.64
N LEU A 49 2.37 -23.60 -10.72
CA LEU A 49 3.01 -22.88 -9.61
C LEU A 49 2.68 -21.38 -9.69
N ILE A 50 2.56 -20.74 -8.52
CA ILE A 50 2.39 -19.29 -8.38
C ILE A 50 3.37 -18.82 -7.30
N PHE A 51 4.08 -17.74 -7.58
CA PHE A 51 5.10 -17.18 -6.70
C PHE A 51 4.73 -15.76 -6.28
N ASN A 52 5.10 -15.38 -5.05
CA ASN A 52 5.00 -14.00 -4.61
C ASN A 52 6.12 -13.16 -5.27
N LYS A 53 5.74 -12.22 -6.15
CA LYS A 53 6.64 -11.38 -6.96
C LYS A 53 7.83 -10.80 -6.19
N PHE A 54 7.64 -10.37 -4.95
CA PHE A 54 8.68 -9.68 -4.17
C PHE A 54 9.37 -10.55 -3.12
N GLN A 55 8.81 -11.71 -2.77
CA GLN A 55 9.30 -12.56 -1.67
C GLN A 55 9.81 -13.94 -2.13
N SER A 56 9.63 -14.30 -3.40
CA SER A 56 9.99 -15.63 -3.92
C SER A 56 11.43 -15.77 -4.42
N GLY A 57 12.27 -14.73 -4.26
CA GLY A 57 13.63 -14.73 -4.82
C GLY A 57 13.68 -14.66 -6.35
N LEU A 58 12.57 -14.32 -7.01
CA LEU A 58 12.54 -14.08 -8.45
C LEU A 58 13.44 -12.89 -8.80
N VAL A 59 14.40 -13.12 -9.70
CA VAL A 59 15.25 -12.05 -10.25
C VAL A 59 14.56 -11.36 -11.42
N PHE A 60 13.75 -12.12 -12.17
CA PHE A 60 13.01 -11.62 -13.33
C PHE A 60 11.72 -12.45 -13.52
N ALA A 61 10.66 -11.76 -13.92
CA ALA A 61 9.42 -12.34 -14.44
C ALA A 61 8.83 -11.34 -15.44
N ASP A 62 8.29 -11.83 -16.55
CA ASP A 62 7.60 -10.99 -17.51
C ASP A 62 6.28 -10.47 -16.92
N ASP A 63 5.85 -9.25 -17.30
CA ASP A 63 4.60 -8.68 -16.81
C ASP A 63 3.37 -9.50 -17.25
N ALA A 64 3.44 -10.22 -18.37
CA ALA A 64 2.39 -11.14 -18.79
C ALA A 64 2.22 -12.37 -17.87
N ALA A 65 3.23 -12.68 -17.04
CA ALA A 65 3.14 -13.71 -16.02
C ALA A 65 2.54 -13.20 -14.70
N ASP A 66 2.35 -11.88 -14.56
CA ASP A 66 1.78 -11.27 -13.36
C ASP A 66 0.25 -11.37 -13.37
N ILE A 67 -0.29 -12.09 -12.38
CA ILE A 67 -1.74 -12.31 -12.21
C ILE A 67 -2.36 -11.40 -11.15
N THR A 68 -1.60 -10.46 -10.59
CA THR A 68 -2.02 -9.62 -9.45
C THR A 68 -3.33 -8.88 -9.77
N ASP A 69 -3.47 -8.34 -10.98
CA ASP A 69 -4.68 -7.63 -11.41
C ASP A 69 -5.91 -8.55 -11.47
N ASP A 70 -5.74 -9.79 -11.91
CA ASP A 70 -6.84 -10.75 -11.99
C ASP A 70 -7.29 -11.19 -10.59
N VAL A 71 -6.34 -11.37 -9.67
CA VAL A 71 -6.61 -11.65 -8.25
C VAL A 71 -7.34 -10.47 -7.62
N LEU A 72 -6.91 -9.23 -7.89
CA LEU A 72 -7.55 -8.01 -7.37
C LEU A 72 -8.99 -7.87 -7.87
N LYS A 73 -9.24 -8.09 -9.17
CA LYS A 73 -10.59 -8.06 -9.75
C LYS A 73 -11.51 -9.05 -9.03
N ARG A 74 -11.07 -10.30 -8.85
CA ARG A 74 -11.89 -11.33 -8.18
C ARG A 74 -12.04 -11.06 -6.68
N PHE A 75 -11.02 -10.53 -6.02
CA PHE A 75 -11.14 -10.14 -4.62
C PHE A 75 -12.21 -9.05 -4.44
N ASN A 76 -12.18 -8.00 -5.26
CA ASN A 76 -13.14 -6.90 -5.19
C ASN A 76 -14.59 -7.29 -5.54
N THR A 77 -14.83 -8.46 -6.13
CA THR A 77 -16.21 -8.99 -6.28
C THR A 77 -16.68 -9.77 -5.05
N THR A 78 -15.75 -10.30 -4.25
CA THR A 78 -16.06 -11.05 -3.01
C THR A 78 -16.18 -10.15 -1.78
N VAL A 79 -15.56 -8.98 -1.84
CA VAL A 79 -15.73 -7.91 -0.85
C VAL A 79 -16.64 -6.91 -1.51
N ALA A 80 -17.78 -6.55 -0.92
CA ALA A 80 -18.60 -5.47 -1.45
C ALA A 80 -17.81 -4.15 -1.34
N VAL A 81 -17.01 -3.84 -2.35
CA VAL A 81 -16.36 -2.54 -2.50
C VAL A 81 -17.38 -1.67 -3.24
N PRO A 82 -18.00 -0.66 -2.60
CA PRO A 82 -18.75 0.34 -3.35
C PRO A 82 -17.81 0.90 -4.42
N PRO A 83 -18.28 1.09 -5.67
CA PRO A 83 -17.40 1.38 -6.79
C PRO A 83 -16.59 2.64 -6.49
N ALA A 84 -15.27 2.50 -6.51
CA ALA A 84 -14.33 3.61 -6.58
C ALA A 84 -14.44 4.27 -7.96
N SER A 85 -15.57 4.93 -8.22
CA SER A 85 -15.66 6.00 -9.20
C SER A 85 -15.37 7.30 -8.47
N ALA A 86 -14.48 8.12 -9.05
CA ALA A 86 -14.06 9.45 -8.58
C ALA A 86 -12.92 9.54 -7.55
N ALA A 87 -11.79 8.85 -7.77
CA ALA A 87 -10.49 9.32 -7.23
C ALA A 87 -9.35 9.30 -8.26
N LYS A 88 -9.69 9.28 -9.56
CA LYS A 88 -8.72 9.49 -10.64
C LYS A 88 -8.88 10.90 -11.21
N SER A 89 -8.43 11.90 -10.44
CA SER A 89 -7.91 13.17 -10.96
C SER A 89 -7.47 14.11 -9.82
N ALA A 90 -6.30 13.86 -9.26
CA ALA A 90 -5.45 14.95 -8.78
C ALA A 90 -4.09 14.78 -9.48
N PRO A 91 -3.74 15.66 -10.44
CA PRO A 91 -2.41 15.65 -11.05
C PRO A 91 -1.33 15.82 -9.97
N PRO A 92 -0.15 15.21 -10.16
CA PRO A 92 0.99 15.48 -9.30
C PRO A 92 1.35 16.97 -9.45
N ALA A 93 1.49 17.66 -8.32
CA ALA A 93 2.05 19.00 -8.27
C ALA A 93 3.52 18.94 -8.73
N ALA A 94 3.72 18.97 -10.04
CA ALA A 94 5.01 19.16 -10.66
C ALA A 94 5.23 20.65 -10.90
N ALA A 95 6.35 21.12 -10.34
CA ALA A 95 7.20 22.19 -10.85
C ALA A 95 6.66 23.63 -10.88
N ALA A 96 7.31 24.47 -10.07
CA ALA A 96 7.35 25.92 -10.25
C ALA A 96 7.80 26.31 -11.68
N PRO A 97 7.37 27.50 -12.14
CA PRO A 97 8.38 28.49 -12.54
C PRO A 97 8.08 29.90 -12.00
N ALA A 98 9.11 30.58 -11.48
CA ALA A 98 9.17 32.05 -11.35
C ALA A 98 9.34 32.68 -12.77
N PRO A 99 9.37 34.03 -13.01
CA PRO A 99 9.37 35.21 -12.11
C PRO A 99 8.47 36.38 -12.64
N THR A 100 8.71 37.63 -12.16
CA THR A 100 8.26 38.99 -12.61
C THR A 100 7.32 39.69 -11.61
N LYS A 101 7.49 40.95 -11.16
CA LYS A 101 8.28 42.14 -11.55
C LYS A 101 8.46 43.04 -10.29
N ALA A 102 9.59 43.72 -10.17
CA ALA A 102 9.77 44.96 -9.39
C ALA A 102 9.70 46.18 -10.35
N PRO A 103 9.72 47.47 -9.93
CA PRO A 103 9.41 48.15 -8.66
C PRO A 103 8.40 49.32 -8.89
N PRO A 104 8.20 50.29 -7.96
CA PRO A 104 8.96 51.53 -8.12
C PRO A 104 9.46 52.19 -6.81
N LYS A 105 10.55 52.94 -6.95
CA LYS A 105 11.12 53.88 -5.96
C LYS A 105 10.27 55.15 -5.88
N LYS A 106 10.27 55.84 -4.73
CA LYS A 106 10.59 57.29 -4.69
C LYS A 106 10.99 57.77 -3.28
N PRO A 107 11.74 58.88 -3.20
CA PRO A 107 12.62 59.23 -2.08
C PRO A 107 12.01 60.30 -1.17
N SER A 108 12.52 60.37 0.06
CA SER A 108 13.06 61.58 0.70
C SER A 108 13.53 61.25 2.11
#